data_AF-A0A7J4JT36-F1
#
_entry.id   AF-A0A7J4JT36-F1
#
_cell.length_a   1.000
_cell.length_b   1.000
_cell.length_c   1.000
_cell.angle_alpha   90.00
_cell.angle_beta   90.00
_cell.angle_gamma   90.00
#
_symmetry.space_group_name_H-M   'P 1'
#
loop_
_entity.id
_entity.type
_entity.pdbx_description
1 polymer ?
#
loop_
_entity_poly.entity_id
_entity_poly.type
_entity_poly.pdbx_seq_one_letter_code
_entity_poly.pdbx_strand_id
1 'polypeptide(L)' 'MKLGKCVSCGAYTMHEKHCSRPASAAHPPKFSVQDKYAAYRRKSKYD' A
#
# COMPACT_ATOMS: atom_id res chain seq x y z
N MET A 1 4.25 5.53 -15.21
CA MET A 1 3.14 4.59 -14.93
C MET A 1 3.56 3.64 -13.82
N LYS A 2 2.79 3.52 -12.74
CA LYS A 2 3.05 2.59 -11.62
C LYS A 2 1.96 1.53 -11.62
N LEU A 3 2.35 0.25 -11.48
CA LEU A 3 1.41 -0.85 -11.35
C LEU A 3 0.67 -0.75 -10.01
N GLY A 4 -0.64 -0.66 -10.07
CA GLY A 4 -1.54 -0.66 -8.92
C GLY A 4 -2.27 -2.00 -8.77
N LYS A 5 -2.82 -2.24 -7.59
CA LYS A 5 -3.70 -3.37 -7.28
C LYS A 5 -5.02 -2.83 -6.73
N CYS A 6 -6.13 -3.35 -7.26
CA CYS A 6 -7.45 -3.01 -6.75
C CYS A 6 -7.66 -3.65 -5.38
N VAL A 7 -7.99 -2.83 -4.37
CA VAL A 7 -8.29 -3.30 -3.01
C VAL A 7 -9.62 -4.07 -2.91
N SER A 8 -10.51 -3.93 -3.91
CA SER A 8 -11.82 -4.60 -3.90
C SER A 8 -11.78 -6.02 -4.47
N CYS A 9 -11.11 -6.21 -5.61
CA CYS A 9 -11.13 -7.48 -6.34
C CYS A 9 -9.74 -8.10 -6.53
N GLY A 10 -8.66 -7.39 -6.15
CA GLY A 10 -7.29 -7.89 -6.27
C GLY A 10 -6.68 -7.84 -7.68
N ALA A 11 -7.43 -7.39 -8.69
CA ALA A 11 -6.90 -7.23 -10.05
C ALA A 11 -5.79 -6.17 -10.12
N TYR A 12 -4.81 -6.40 -10.97
CA TYR A 12 -3.76 -5.42 -11.27
C TYR A 12 -4.25 -4.42 -12.32
N THR A 13 -3.84 -3.17 -12.19
CA THR A 13 -4.24 -2.10 -13.12
C THR A 13 -3.12 -1.06 -13.27
N MET A 14 -3.04 -0.43 -14.44
CA MET A 14 -2.20 0.76 -14.68
C MET A 14 -2.99 2.06 -14.48
N HIS A 15 -4.31 1.97 -14.26
CA HIS A 15 -5.18 3.10 -13.99
C HIS A 15 -5.19 3.44 -12.50
N GLU A 16 -5.44 4.71 -12.18
CA GLU A 16 -5.53 5.18 -10.80
C GLU A 16 -6.72 4.60 -10.03
N LYS A 17 -7.77 4.15 -10.75
CA LYS A 17 -9.00 3.61 -10.17
C LYS A 17 -9.41 2.32 -10.86
N HIS A 18 -9.97 1.39 -10.08
CA HIS A 18 -10.57 0.14 -10.56
C HIS A 18 -11.70 -0.27 -9.59
N CYS A 19 -12.83 -0.76 -10.12
CA CYS A 19 -14.06 -0.98 -9.35
C CYS A 19 -14.50 0.27 -8.54
N SER A 20 -14.36 1.47 -9.13
CA SER A 20 -14.66 2.75 -8.49
C SER A 20 -13.86 3.07 -7.21
N ARG A 21 -12.83 2.28 -6.89
CA ARG A 21 -11.91 2.51 -5.78
C ARG A 21 -10.51 2.88 -6.30
N PRO A 22 -9.75 3.70 -5.56
CA PRO A 22 -8.36 3.98 -5.92
C PRO A 22 -7.54 2.69 -5.87
N ALA A 23 -6.67 2.50 -6.86
CA ALA A 23 -5.71 1.41 -6.90
C ALA A 23 -4.58 1.70 -5.92
N SER A 24 -4.29 0.77 -5.02
CA SER A 24 -3.14 0.88 -4.11
C SER A 24 -1.86 0.48 -4.83
N ALA A 25 -0.70 0.91 -4.32
CA ALA A 25 0.58 0.42 -4.83
C ALA A 25 0.62 -1.12 -4.76
N ALA A 26 0.99 -1.77 -5.87
CA ALA A 26 1.07 -3.22 -5.92
C ALA A 26 2.26 -3.79 -5.12
N HIS A 27 3.35 -3.02 -5.03
CA HIS A 27 4.55 -3.41 -4.31
C HIS A 27 4.47 -2.97 -2.84
N PRO A 28 5.00 -3.78 -1.91
CA PRO A 28 5.06 -3.40 -0.51
C PRO A 28 6.04 -2.22 -0.28
N PRO A 29 5.92 -1.52 0.86
CA PRO A 29 6.92 -0.55 1.29
C PRO A 29 8.31 -1.18 1.40
N LYS A 30 9.36 -0.42 1.06
CA LYS A 30 10.75 -0.88 1.21
C LYS A 30 11.09 -1.09 2.69
N PHE A 31 11.80 -2.17 2.98
CA PHE A 31 12.32 -2.45 4.33
C PHE A 31 13.56 -1.60 4.63
N SER A 32 13.71 -1.15 5.88
CA SER A 32 14.89 -0.45 6.38
C SER A 32 15.31 -1.05 7.72
N VAL A 33 16.59 -1.38 7.87
CA VAL A 33 17.12 -1.97 9.11
C VAL A 33 17.02 -1.00 10.29
N GLN A 34 17.27 0.29 10.05
CA GLN A 34 17.24 1.29 11.13
C GLN A 34 15.84 1.74 11.54
N ASP A 35 14.85 1.63 10.63
CA ASP A 35 13.44 2.01 10.82
C ASP A 35 13.14 2.96 12.00
N LYS A 36 13.57 4.22 11.86
CA LYS A 36 13.47 5.26 12.90
C LYS A 36 12.04 5.48 13.42
N TYR A 37 11.02 5.11 12.62
CA TYR A 37 9.61 5.29 12.95
C TYR A 37 8.89 3.98 13.32
N ALA A 38 9.63 2.91 13.60
CA ALA A 38 9.05 1.61 13.94
C ALA A 38 8.07 1.68 15.13
N ALA A 39 8.42 2.45 16.18
CA ALA A 39 7.58 2.63 17.35
C ALA A 39 6.24 3.28 17.00
N TYR A 40 6.26 4.38 16.23
CA TYR A 40 5.05 5.07 15.77
C TYR A 40 4.17 4.19 14.89
N ARG A 41 4.76 3.44 13.96
CA ARG A 41 4.00 2.52 13.07
C ARG A 41 3.33 1.39 13.82
N ARG A 42 3.96 0.87 14.88
CA ARG A 42 3.35 -0.17 15.74
C ARG A 42 2.23 0.44 16.58
N LYS A 43 2.49 1.60 17.20
CA LYS A 43 1.51 2.33 17.99
C LYS A 43 0.23 2.61 17.19
N SER A 44 0.34 3.17 15.98
CA SER A 44 -0.81 3.45 15.12
C SER A 44 -1.59 2.23 14.63
N LYS A 45 -1.06 1.01 14.80
CA LYS A 45 -1.71 -0.24 14.38
C LYS A 45 -2.45 -0.92 15.53
N TYR A 46 -1.98 -0.74 16.76
CA TYR A 46 -2.46 -1.47 17.95
C TYR A 46 -3.17 -0.59 18.98
N ASP A 47 -2.93 0.72 18.96
CA ASP A 47 -3.74 1.71 19.67
C ASP A 47 -5.06 1.94 18.91
#